data_AF-A0A5D3KZL1-F1
#
_entry.id   AF-A0A5D3KZL1-F1
#
_cell.length_a   1.000
_cell.length_b   1.000
_cell.length_c   1.000
_cell.angle_alpha   90.00
_cell.angle_beta   90.00
_cell.angle_gamma   90.00
#
_symmetry.space_group_name_H-M   'P 1'
#
loop_
_entity.id
_entity.type
_entity.pdbx_description
1 polymer ?
#
loop_
_entity_poly.entity_id
_entity_poly.type
_entity_poly.pdbx_seq_one_letter_code
_entity_poly.pdbx_strand_id
1 'polypeptide(L)'
;MRQIHAAIEHWRHGDFECAIALASTAAEMLPDVDEPHFRELQNISRVNEISNWLIRGASRERLKSGQIDTVVIEELDTVLAIHRAILKFEAVFWKDKTPQMKSFRNCARTQCRSNPNQS
;
A
#
# COMPACT_ATOMS: atom_id res chain seq x y z
N MET A 1 6.36 5.21 11.01
CA MET A 1 5.45 4.64 12.03
C MET A 1 4.08 5.30 12.11
N ARG A 2 3.98 6.57 12.51
CA ARG A 2 2.69 7.30 12.54
C ARG A 2 1.92 7.22 11.21
N GLN A 3 2.65 7.23 10.09
CA GLN A 3 2.08 7.09 8.74
C GLN A 3 1.36 5.75 8.49
N ILE A 4 1.89 4.63 9.01
CA ILE A 4 1.24 3.32 8.84
C ILE A 4 -0.04 3.24 9.68
N HIS A 5 -0.01 3.78 10.89
CA HIS A 5 -1.21 3.85 11.74
C HIS A 5 -2.29 4.75 11.14
N ALA A 6 -1.91 5.92 10.62
CA ALA A 6 -2.81 6.81 9.91
C ALA A 6 -3.40 6.15 8.66
N ALA A 7 -2.57 5.43 7.88
CA ALA A 7 -3.04 4.69 6.71
C ALA A 7 -4.11 3.63 7.06
N ILE A 8 -3.91 2.88 8.14
CA ILE A 8 -4.90 1.89 8.63
C ILE A 8 -6.20 2.59 9.05
N GLU A 9 -6.10 3.76 9.70
CA GLU A 9 -7.28 4.51 10.14
C GLU A 9 -8.08 5.06 8.97
N HIS A 10 -7.41 5.67 7.98
CA HIS A 10 -8.06 6.14 6.76
C HIS A 10 -8.69 4.99 5.97
N TRP A 11 -8.02 3.85 5.88
CA TRP A 11 -8.60 2.66 5.25
C TRP A 11 -9.91 2.21 5.91
N ARG A 12 -9.97 2.20 7.26
CA ARG A 12 -11.20 1.85 8.00
C ARG A 12 -12.36 2.81 7.74
N HIS A 13 -12.06 4.06 7.42
CA HIS A 13 -13.06 5.08 7.09
C HIS A 13 -13.45 5.08 5.60
N GLY A 14 -12.80 4.26 4.76
CA GLY A 14 -13.01 4.27 3.30
C GLY A 14 -12.22 5.36 2.56
N ASP A 15 -11.32 6.07 3.24
CA ASP A 15 -10.49 7.13 2.65
C ASP A 15 -9.29 6.52 1.90
N PHE A 16 -9.58 5.82 0.80
CA PHE A 16 -8.60 4.98 0.11
C PHE A 16 -7.41 5.74 -0.47
N GLU A 17 -7.65 6.94 -1.00
CA GLU A 17 -6.60 7.82 -1.53
C GLU A 17 -5.61 8.23 -0.42
N CYS A 18 -6.12 8.68 0.74
CA CYS A 18 -5.30 9.01 1.89
C CYS A 18 -4.55 7.78 2.41
N ALA A 19 -5.23 6.64 2.52
CA ALA A 19 -4.64 5.41 3.01
C ALA A 19 -3.44 4.96 2.18
N ILE A 20 -3.58 4.92 0.84
CA ILE A 20 -2.48 4.48 -0.03
C ILE A 20 -1.34 5.50 -0.09
N ALA A 21 -1.64 6.81 -0.06
CA ALA A 21 -0.62 7.84 -0.02
C ALA A 21 0.25 7.71 1.24
N LEU A 22 -0.37 7.64 2.41
CA LEU A 22 0.32 7.51 3.70
C LEU A 22 1.13 6.21 3.81
N ALA A 23 0.58 5.09 3.30
CA ALA A 23 1.27 3.81 3.25
C ALA A 23 2.50 3.86 2.32
N SER A 24 2.37 4.48 1.14
CA SER A 24 3.45 4.64 0.18
C SER A 24 4.59 5.48 0.76
N THR A 25 4.27 6.64 1.34
CA THR A 25 5.24 7.49 2.03
C THR A 25 5.93 6.73 3.17
N ALA A 26 5.18 5.95 3.96
CA ALA A 26 5.78 5.15 5.04
C ALA A 26 6.80 4.13 4.51
N ALA A 27 6.54 3.51 3.36
CA ALA A 27 7.44 2.54 2.74
C ALA A 27 8.70 3.21 2.14
N GLU A 28 8.57 4.42 1.59
CA GLU A 28 9.70 5.19 1.06
C GLU A 28 10.64 5.71 2.15
N MET A 29 10.11 6.02 3.35
CA MET A 29 10.91 6.49 4.48
C MET A 29 11.79 5.42 5.14
N LEU A 30 11.62 4.15 4.78
CA LEU A 30 12.36 3.03 5.35
C LEU A 30 13.54 2.64 4.44
N PRO A 31 14.69 2.21 4.99
CA PRO A 31 15.81 1.75 4.19
C PRO A 31 15.42 0.57 3.30
N ASP A 32 16.11 0.40 2.19
CA ASP A 32 15.88 -0.74 1.33
C ASP A 32 16.24 -2.04 2.04
N VAL A 33 15.33 -3.00 1.92
CA VAL A 33 15.43 -4.30 2.58
C VAL A 33 15.64 -5.33 1.50
N ASP A 34 16.75 -6.05 1.54
CA ASP A 34 17.09 -7.06 0.54
C ASP A 34 16.57 -8.45 0.95
N GLU A 35 15.30 -8.50 1.33
CA GLU A 35 14.63 -9.72 1.81
C GLU A 35 13.72 -10.30 0.70
N PRO A 36 13.81 -11.60 0.36
CA PRO A 36 13.09 -12.18 -0.78
C PRO A 36 11.57 -11.96 -0.74
N HIS A 37 10.97 -12.12 0.44
CA HIS A 37 9.53 -11.89 0.67
C HIS A 37 9.14 -10.42 0.46
N PHE A 38 10.07 -9.49 0.66
CA PHE A 38 9.85 -8.07 0.39
C PHE A 38 9.94 -7.76 -1.11
N ARG A 39 10.83 -8.43 -1.85
CA ARG A 39 10.92 -8.28 -3.33
C ARG A 39 9.64 -8.66 -4.06
N GLU A 40 8.95 -9.72 -3.62
CA GLU A 40 7.67 -10.13 -4.22
C GLU A 40 6.57 -9.06 -4.06
N LEU A 41 6.56 -8.35 -2.92
CA LEU A 41 5.59 -7.28 -2.65
C LEU A 41 5.98 -5.94 -3.28
N GLN A 42 7.27 -5.71 -3.54
CA GLN A 42 7.73 -4.57 -4.34
C GLN A 42 7.24 -4.66 -5.79
N ASN A 43 7.02 -5.87 -6.31
CA ASN A 43 6.62 -6.11 -7.69
C ASN A 43 5.12 -6.02 -7.96
N ILE A 44 4.32 -5.53 -7.00
CA ILE A 44 2.91 -5.23 -7.26
C ILE A 44 2.85 -3.96 -8.13
N SER A 45 2.92 -4.16 -9.47
CA SER A 45 2.96 -3.09 -10.48
C SER A 45 1.88 -2.03 -10.22
N ARG A 46 0.70 -2.49 -9.84
CA ARG A 46 -0.46 -1.66 -9.57
C ARG A 46 -0.27 -0.65 -8.43
N VAL A 47 0.27 -1.09 -7.29
CA VAL A 47 0.53 -0.17 -6.15
C VAL A 47 1.60 0.84 -6.53
N ASN A 48 2.67 0.41 -7.21
CA ASN A 48 3.70 1.33 -7.70
C ASN A 48 3.14 2.37 -8.69
N GLU A 49 2.24 1.97 -9.57
CA GLU A 49 1.59 2.89 -10.50
C GLU A 49 0.74 3.94 -9.79
N ILE A 50 -0.07 3.54 -8.79
CA ILE A 50 -0.88 4.48 -8.00
C ILE A 50 -0.01 5.41 -7.18
N SER A 51 1.01 4.89 -6.48
CA SER A 51 1.93 5.71 -5.69
C SER A 51 2.65 6.73 -6.58
N ASN A 52 3.16 6.31 -7.74
CA ASN A 52 3.80 7.21 -8.69
C ASN A 52 2.83 8.26 -9.24
N TRP A 53 1.58 7.89 -9.52
CA TRP A 53 0.56 8.83 -9.96
C TRP A 53 0.22 9.86 -8.87
N LEU A 54 0.07 9.44 -7.61
CA LEU A 54 -0.21 10.34 -6.49
C LEU A 54 0.95 11.30 -6.19
N ILE A 55 2.19 10.83 -6.31
CA ILE A 55 3.38 11.63 -6.00
C ILE A 55 3.74 12.59 -7.15
N ARG A 56 3.65 12.13 -8.41
CA ARG A 56 4.16 12.86 -9.58
C ARG A 56 3.05 13.48 -10.44
N GLY A 57 1.79 13.25 -10.09
CA GLY A 57 0.64 13.49 -10.97
C GLY A 57 0.65 12.56 -12.19
N ALA A 58 -0.34 12.74 -13.08
CA ALA A 58 -0.22 12.20 -14.44
C ALA A 58 1.02 12.84 -15.09
N SER A 59 2.07 12.06 -15.33
CA SER A 59 3.27 12.55 -16.02
C SER A 59 2.86 13.31 -17.29
N ARG A 60 3.55 14.42 -17.60
CA ARG A 60 3.31 15.23 -18.80
C ARG A 60 3.39 14.39 -20.09
N GLU A 61 4.14 13.30 -20.07
CA GLU A 61 4.20 12.31 -21.17
C GLU A 61 2.94 11.44 -21.27
N ARG A 62 2.34 11.05 -20.14
CA ARG A 62 1.06 10.31 -20.08
C ARG A 62 -0.13 11.16 -20.52
N LEU A 63 -0.12 12.46 -20.19
CA LEU A 63 -1.10 13.42 -20.71
C LEU A 63 -0.99 13.59 -22.24
N LYS A 64 0.23 13.60 -22.79
CA LYS A 64 0.45 13.70 -24.24
C LYS A 64 0.06 12.43 -25.00
N SER A 65 0.14 11.26 -24.36
CA SER A 65 -0.28 9.99 -24.97
C SER A 65 -1.75 9.64 -24.78
N GLY A 66 -2.56 10.52 -24.16
CA GLY A 66 -3.97 10.25 -23.84
C GLY A 66 -4.16 9.14 -22.80
N GLN A 67 -3.10 8.81 -22.06
CA GLN A 67 -3.03 7.60 -21.26
C GLN A 67 -3.16 7.98 -19.78
N ILE A 68 -4.40 7.86 -19.29
CA ILE A 68 -4.81 7.87 -17.88
C ILE A 68 -4.86 9.28 -17.25
N ASP A 69 -6.00 9.95 -17.44
CA ASP A 69 -6.36 11.20 -16.76
C ASP A 69 -6.95 10.94 -15.35
N THR A 70 -7.41 9.72 -15.09
CA THR A 70 -8.01 9.29 -13.82
C THR A 70 -7.47 7.93 -13.38
N VAL A 71 -7.19 7.76 -12.09
CA VAL A 71 -6.88 6.47 -11.49
C VAL A 71 -7.98 6.13 -10.49
N VAL A 72 -8.64 4.99 -10.68
CA VAL A 72 -9.54 4.44 -9.65
C VAL A 72 -8.65 3.80 -8.59
N ILE A 73 -8.89 4.04 -7.30
CA ILE A 73 -8.15 3.40 -6.20
C ILE A 73 -9.13 2.46 -5.50
N GLU A 74 -8.87 1.16 -5.58
CA GLU A 74 -9.73 0.16 -4.97
C GLU A 74 -9.27 -0.17 -3.55
N GLU A 75 -10.18 -0.71 -2.73
CA GLU A 75 -9.86 -1.16 -1.37
C GLU A 75 -8.67 -2.12 -1.37
N LEU A 76 -8.62 -3.07 -2.31
CA LEU A 76 -7.52 -4.03 -2.42
C LEU A 76 -6.16 -3.35 -2.66
N ASP A 77 -6.12 -2.30 -3.49
CA ASP A 77 -4.89 -1.54 -3.76
C ASP A 77 -4.34 -0.94 -2.46
N THR A 78 -5.24 -0.39 -1.63
CA THR A 78 -4.86 0.19 -0.33
C THR A 78 -4.40 -0.88 0.66
N VAL A 79 -5.05 -2.05 0.67
CA VAL A 79 -4.69 -3.16 1.54
C VAL A 79 -3.29 -3.66 1.22
N LEU A 80 -2.98 -3.82 -0.07
CA LEU A 80 -1.66 -4.23 -0.54
C LEU A 80 -0.58 -3.21 -0.19
N ALA A 81 -0.86 -1.92 -0.33
CA ALA A 81 0.08 -0.86 0.03
C ALA A 81 0.37 -0.81 1.55
N ILE A 82 -0.66 -0.90 2.39
CA ILE A 82 -0.51 -0.96 3.85
C ILE A 82 0.26 -2.23 4.25
N HIS A 83 -0.07 -3.37 3.65
CA HIS A 83 0.62 -4.62 3.91
C HIS A 83 2.11 -4.56 3.56
N ARG A 84 2.46 -3.98 2.41
CA ARG A 84 3.85 -3.73 2.00
C ARG A 84 4.58 -2.83 2.99
N ALA A 85 3.96 -1.72 3.42
CA ALA A 85 4.56 -0.80 4.39
C ALA A 85 4.82 -1.48 5.74
N ILE A 86 3.87 -2.32 6.21
CA ILE A 86 4.04 -3.11 7.44
C ILE A 86 5.19 -4.10 7.30
N LEU A 87 5.29 -4.84 6.19
CA LEU A 87 6.34 -5.83 6.03
C LEU A 87 7.73 -5.20 5.90
N LYS A 88 7.84 -4.06 5.19
CA LYS A 88 9.08 -3.29 5.17
C LYS A 88 9.45 -2.83 6.59
N PHE A 89 8.47 -2.36 7.35
CA PHE A 89 8.70 -1.94 8.73
C PHE A 89 9.13 -3.11 9.62
N GLU A 90 8.48 -4.27 9.52
CA GLU A 90 8.81 -5.48 10.29
C GLU A 90 10.23 -5.97 9.98
N ALA A 91 10.69 -5.86 8.72
CA ALA A 91 12.04 -6.25 8.35
C ALA A 91 13.12 -5.34 8.96
N VAL A 92 12.84 -4.04 9.11
CA VAL A 92 13.79 -3.08 9.69
C VAL A 92 13.69 -3.03 11.23
N PHE A 93 12.49 -3.15 11.79
CA PHE A 93 12.16 -2.90 13.19
C PHE A 93 11.31 -4.04 13.80
N TRP A 94 11.76 -5.28 13.64
CA TRP A 94 10.97 -6.47 14.00
C TRP A 94 10.43 -6.50 15.44
N LYS A 95 11.11 -5.86 16.39
CA LYS A 95 10.70 -5.77 17.81
C LYS A 95 9.57 -4.76 18.05
N ASP A 96 9.43 -3.76 17.19
CA ASP A 96 8.56 -2.59 17.39
C ASP A 96 7.18 -2.73 16.71
N LYS A 97 6.85 -3.96 16.28
CA LYS A 97 5.55 -4.28 15.67
C LYS A 97 4.40 -4.00 16.64
N THR A 98 3.48 -3.15 16.20
CA THR A 98 2.36 -2.69 17.02
C THR A 98 1.15 -3.63 16.93
N PRO A 99 0.28 -3.67 17.95
CA PRO A 99 -0.98 -4.43 17.88
C PRO A 99 -1.86 -4.04 16.69
N GLN A 100 -1.91 -2.76 16.32
CA GLN A 100 -2.71 -2.27 15.18
C GLN A 100 -2.24 -2.88 13.85
N MET A 101 -0.92 -2.97 13.62
CA MET A 101 -0.35 -3.59 12.43
C MET A 101 -0.66 -5.10 12.36
N LYS A 102 -0.54 -5.80 13.49
CA LYS A 102 -0.89 -7.23 13.57
C LYS A 102 -2.37 -7.45 13.29
N SER A 103 -3.24 -6.63 13.89
CA SER A 103 -4.68 -6.69 13.68
C SER A 103 -5.04 -6.47 12.22
N PHE A 104 -4.42 -5.49 11.56
CA PHE A 104 -4.61 -5.23 10.14
C PHE A 104 -4.24 -6.45 9.29
N ARG A 105 -3.05 -7.05 9.51
CA ARG A 105 -2.62 -8.24 8.77
C ARG A 105 -3.59 -9.42 8.92
N ASN A 106 -4.14 -9.61 10.11
CA ASN A 106 -5.14 -10.66 10.34
C ASN A 106 -6.45 -10.36 9.60
N CYS A 107 -6.90 -9.10 9.60
CA CYS A 107 -8.09 -8.66 8.88
C CYS A 107 -7.94 -8.82 7.36
N ALA A 108 -6.84 -8.33 6.79
CA ALA A 108 -6.54 -8.46 5.36
C ALA A 108 -6.50 -9.94 4.91
N ARG A 109 -5.92 -10.82 5.72
CA ARG A 109 -5.91 -12.27 5.47
C ARG A 109 -7.31 -12.89 5.45
N THR A 110 -8.22 -12.42 6.30
CA THR A 110 -9.61 -12.89 6.32
C THR A 110 -10.37 -12.35 5.10
N GLN A 111 -10.24 -11.07 4.77
CA GLN A 111 -10.89 -10.46 3.60
C GLN A 111 -10.47 -11.14 2.27
N CYS A 112 -9.19 -11.45 2.09
CA CYS A 112 -8.72 -12.21 0.92
C CYS A 112 -9.27 -13.65 0.85
N ARG A 113 -9.62 -14.27 1.98
CA ARG A 113 -10.23 -15.62 2.01
C ARG A 113 -11.74 -15.59 1.80
N SER A 114 -12.38 -14.46 2.06
CA SER A 114 -13.83 -14.27 1.93
C SER A 114 -14.27 -13.89 0.51
N ASN A 115 -13.35 -13.71 -0.44
CA ASN A 115 -13.65 -13.55 -1.88
C ASN A 115 -13.34 -14.85 -2.66
N PRO A 116 -14.19 -15.88 -2.63
CA PRO A 116 -14.08 -17.04 -3.51
C PRO A 116 -14.65 -16.81 -4.92
N ASN A 117 -15.21 -15.63 -5.22
CA ASN A 117 -15.81 -15.34 -6.53
C ASN A 117 -15.10 -14.18 -7.24
N GLN A 118 -14.05 -14.51 -7.99
CA GLN A 118 -13.83 -13.86 -9.28
C GLN A 118 -14.06 -14.93 -10.35
N SER A 119 -15.11 -14.68 -11.13
CA SER A 119 -15.75 -15.51 -12.14
C SER A 119 -14.85 -15.87 -13.32
#